data_AF-A0AAD3E0D5-F1
#
_entry.id   AF-A0AAD3E0D5-F1
#
_cell.length_a   1.000
_cell.length_b   1.000
_cell.length_c   1.000
_cell.angle_alpha   90.00
_cell.angle_beta   90.00
_cell.angle_gamma   90.00
#
_symmetry.space_group_name_H-M   'P 1'
#
loop_
_entity.id
_entity.type
_entity.pdbx_description
1 polymer ?
#
loop_
_entity_poly.entity_id
_entity_poly.type
_entity_poly.pdbx_seq_one_letter_code
_entity_poly.pdbx_strand_id
1 'polypeptide(L)'
;VAALDAEERPAAPWWKARKWVLHITYRLFNRYGQPKHCRDGTEKQFGELYASECMLHFLDAHCGLMSQLASGAYFSPRCTNLLFQYMSHAVTIPSCYKRVGPAWDQLLHHVAFPLMAFNEEDARLWREDPQEYIRKGYDILEDMYSPKTAAANFAHDLCGKKRS
;
A
#
# COMPACT_ATOMS: atom_id res chain seq x y z
N VAL A 1 14.65 -6.11 14.92
CA VAL A 1 14.68 -5.08 13.84
C VAL A 1 15.45 -3.83 14.27
N ALA A 2 15.27 -3.34 15.50
CA ALA A 2 16.00 -2.16 16.01
C ALA A 2 17.54 -2.30 16.09
N ALA A 3 18.06 -3.53 16.06
CA ALA A 3 19.49 -3.82 16.14
C ALA A 3 20.23 -3.83 14.78
N LEU A 4 19.53 -3.59 13.66
CA LEU A 4 20.17 -3.45 12.33
C LEU A 4 20.33 -1.97 11.97
N ASP A 5 21.45 -1.65 11.32
CA ASP A 5 21.72 -0.34 10.74
C ASP A 5 20.65 0.05 9.72
N ALA A 6 20.39 1.36 9.59
CA ALA A 6 19.30 1.89 8.77
C ALA A 6 19.39 1.46 7.30
N GLU A 7 20.60 1.27 6.78
CA GLU A 7 20.87 0.85 5.40
C GLU A 7 20.72 -0.66 5.18
N GLU A 8 21.00 -1.48 6.20
CA GLU A 8 20.87 -2.95 6.12
C GLU A 8 19.44 -3.42 6.40
N ARG A 9 18.69 -2.63 7.16
CA ARG A 9 17.34 -2.94 7.60
C ARG A 9 16.37 -3.27 6.44
N PRO A 10 16.36 -2.59 5.28
CA PRO A 10 15.52 -2.95 4.15
C PRO A 10 15.92 -4.26 3.45
N ALA A 11 17.21 -4.63 3.49
CA ALA A 11 17.77 -5.79 2.80
C ALA A 11 17.55 -7.11 3.57
N ALA A 12 17.11 -7.04 4.82
CA ALA A 12 16.95 -8.20 5.66
C ALA A 12 15.99 -9.26 5.06
N PRO A 13 16.27 -10.57 5.22
CA PRO A 13 15.53 -11.64 4.53
C PRO A 13 14.02 -11.63 4.77
N TRP A 14 13.57 -11.24 5.97
CA TRP A 14 12.15 -11.18 6.29
C TRP A 14 11.40 -10.08 5.52
N TRP A 15 12.05 -8.97 5.17
CA TRP A 15 11.46 -7.95 4.32
C TRP A 15 11.35 -8.42 2.88
N LYS A 16 12.32 -9.21 2.39
CA LYS A 16 12.23 -9.85 1.08
C LYS A 16 11.04 -10.81 1.02
N ALA A 17 10.86 -11.63 2.06
CA ALA A 17 9.70 -12.53 2.18
C ALA A 17 8.38 -11.75 2.23
N ARG A 18 8.27 -10.76 3.13
CA ARG A 18 7.06 -9.93 3.29
C ARG A 18 6.69 -9.18 2.00
N LYS A 19 7.67 -8.60 1.31
CA LYS A 19 7.48 -7.97 -0.01
C LYS A 19 6.85 -8.94 -1.01
N TRP A 20 7.34 -10.18 -1.09
CA TRP A 20 6.79 -11.15 -2.05
C TRP A 20 5.37 -11.58 -1.67
N VAL A 21 5.07 -11.75 -0.39
CA VAL A 21 3.70 -12.01 0.08
C VAL A 21 2.77 -10.87 -0.34
N LEU A 22 3.11 -9.62 -0.02
CA LEU A 22 2.33 -8.44 -0.39
C LEU A 22 2.14 -8.32 -1.91
N HIS A 23 3.18 -8.62 -2.68
CA HIS A 23 3.13 -8.60 -4.13
C HIS A 23 2.19 -9.68 -4.69
N ILE A 24 2.23 -10.90 -4.15
CA ILE A 24 1.37 -11.99 -4.56
C ILE A 24 -0.09 -11.69 -4.22
N THR A 25 -0.38 -11.25 -3.00
CA THR A 25 -1.75 -10.91 -2.57
C THR A 25 -2.31 -9.76 -3.40
N TYR A 26 -1.51 -8.74 -3.70
CA TYR A 26 -1.91 -7.65 -4.58
C TYR A 26 -2.23 -8.13 -6.00
N ARG A 27 -1.41 -9.02 -6.58
CA ARG A 27 -1.69 -9.57 -7.92
C ARG A 27 -2.93 -10.44 -7.95
N LEU A 28 -3.13 -11.28 -6.92
CA LEU A 28 -4.35 -12.06 -6.78
C LEU A 28 -5.57 -11.15 -6.71
N PHE A 29 -5.51 -10.09 -5.90
CA PHE A 29 -6.61 -9.18 -5.74
C PHE A 29 -6.96 -8.43 -7.03
N ASN A 30 -5.97 -7.90 -7.75
CA ASN A 30 -6.20 -7.22 -9.04
C ASN A 30 -6.83 -8.14 -10.08
N ARG A 31 -6.39 -9.40 -10.14
CA ARG A 31 -6.85 -10.32 -11.17
C ARG A 31 -8.19 -10.97 -10.85
N TYR A 32 -8.40 -11.31 -9.58
CA TYR A 32 -9.49 -12.20 -9.15
C TYR A 32 -10.48 -11.55 -8.19
N GLY A 33 -10.22 -10.33 -7.70
CA GLY A 33 -11.11 -9.61 -6.78
C GLY A 33 -12.44 -9.19 -7.41
N GLN A 34 -12.57 -9.24 -8.73
CA GLN A 34 -13.81 -8.97 -9.46
C GLN A 34 -14.07 -10.10 -10.47
N PRO A 35 -14.80 -11.16 -10.08
CA PRO A 35 -15.02 -12.33 -10.93
C PRO A 35 -15.62 -12.00 -12.31
N LYS A 36 -16.41 -10.94 -12.40
CA LYS A 36 -16.97 -10.41 -13.65
C LYS A 36 -15.92 -10.00 -14.70
N HIS A 37 -14.69 -9.72 -14.29
CA HIS A 37 -13.58 -9.37 -15.18
C HIS A 37 -12.66 -10.55 -15.50
N CYS A 38 -12.91 -11.72 -14.89
CA CYS A 38 -12.17 -12.94 -15.18
C CYS A 38 -12.62 -13.54 -16.51
N ARG A 39 -11.70 -14.22 -17.21
CA ARG A 39 -12.03 -14.98 -18.41
C ARG A 39 -12.92 -16.17 -18.06
N ASP A 40 -13.85 -16.51 -18.95
CA ASP A 40 -14.72 -17.67 -18.74
C ASP A 40 -13.91 -18.98 -18.63
N GLY A 41 -14.50 -19.96 -17.93
CA GLY A 41 -13.86 -21.22 -17.60
C GLY A 41 -13.24 -21.24 -16.20
N THR A 42 -12.10 -21.90 -16.05
CA THR A 42 -11.46 -22.13 -14.75
C THR A 42 -11.00 -20.84 -14.05
N GLU A 43 -10.69 -19.79 -14.81
CA GLU A 43 -10.25 -18.51 -14.25
C GLU A 43 -11.39 -17.83 -13.48
N LYS A 44 -12.59 -17.80 -14.05
CA LYS A 44 -13.79 -17.27 -13.40
C LYS A 44 -14.19 -18.06 -12.16
N GLN A 45 -14.14 -19.39 -12.22
CA GLN A 45 -14.39 -20.26 -11.07
C GLN A 45 -13.43 -19.95 -9.91
N PHE A 46 -12.14 -19.77 -10.21
CA PHE A 46 -11.17 -19.36 -9.20
C PHE A 46 -11.44 -17.93 -8.69
N GLY A 47 -11.82 -17.01 -9.57
CA GLY A 47 -12.21 -15.65 -9.20
C GLY A 47 -13.36 -15.64 -8.21
N GLU A 48 -14.41 -16.41 -8.46
CA GLU A 48 -15.57 -16.57 -7.57
C GLU A 48 -15.15 -17.09 -6.20
N LEU A 49 -14.36 -18.18 -6.16
CA LEU A 49 -13.80 -18.73 -4.93
C LEU A 49 -12.94 -17.70 -4.16
N TYR A 50 -12.05 -17.00 -4.86
CA TYR A 50 -11.19 -16.00 -4.24
C TYR A 50 -12.01 -14.85 -3.64
N ALA A 51 -13.00 -14.36 -4.37
CA ALA A 51 -13.85 -13.26 -3.95
C ALA A 51 -14.74 -13.64 -2.75
N SER A 52 -15.23 -14.88 -2.68
CA SER A 52 -16.08 -15.34 -1.58
C SER A 52 -15.29 -15.76 -0.34
N GLU A 53 -14.19 -16.50 -0.51
CA GLU A 53 -13.50 -17.17 0.62
C GLU A 53 -12.19 -16.52 1.05
N CYS A 54 -11.51 -15.76 0.19
CA CYS A 54 -10.12 -15.32 0.46
C CYS A 54 -9.99 -13.80 0.62
N MET A 55 -10.69 -13.04 -0.23
CA MET A 55 -10.46 -11.61 -0.41
C MET A 55 -10.58 -10.80 0.89
N LEU A 56 -11.63 -11.06 1.68
CA LEU A 56 -11.83 -10.32 2.94
C LEU A 56 -10.84 -10.74 4.03
N HIS A 57 -10.38 -11.99 4.04
CA HIS A 57 -9.33 -12.42 4.97
C HIS A 57 -7.99 -11.75 4.66
N PHE A 58 -7.64 -11.64 3.37
CA PHE A 58 -6.44 -10.89 2.97
C PHE A 58 -6.58 -9.40 3.26
N LEU A 59 -7.76 -8.81 3.04
CA LEU A 59 -8.04 -7.43 3.42
C LEU A 59 -7.81 -7.20 4.92
N ASP A 60 -8.37 -8.04 5.79
CA ASP A 60 -8.21 -7.92 7.23
C ASP A 60 -6.72 -8.02 7.64
N ALA A 61 -5.95 -8.90 7.00
CA ALA A 61 -4.50 -8.98 7.21
C ALA A 61 -3.76 -7.70 6.79
N HIS A 62 -4.13 -7.09 5.66
CA HIS A 62 -3.54 -5.81 5.22
C HIS A 62 -3.93 -4.66 6.14
N CYS A 63 -5.18 -4.62 6.63
CA CYS A 63 -5.61 -3.67 7.66
C CYS A 63 -4.75 -3.80 8.94
N GLY A 64 -4.46 -5.02 9.38
CA GLY A 64 -3.57 -5.26 10.52
C GLY A 64 -2.15 -4.71 10.31
N LEU A 65 -1.60 -4.84 9.09
CA LEU A 65 -0.31 -4.25 8.74
C LEU A 65 -0.37 -2.71 8.69
N MET A 66 -1.47 -2.14 8.19
CA MET A 66 -1.70 -0.69 8.21
C MET A 66 -1.78 -0.15 9.65
N SER A 67 -2.42 -0.87 10.56
CA SER A 67 -2.44 -0.50 11.98
C SER A 67 -1.04 -0.56 12.62
N GLN A 68 -0.19 -1.52 12.22
CA GLN A 68 1.21 -1.54 12.67
C GLN A 68 1.96 -0.30 12.19
N LEU A 69 1.79 0.09 10.92
CA LEU A 69 2.35 1.35 10.40
C LEU A 69 1.84 2.57 11.19
N ALA A 70 0.54 2.61 11.51
CA ALA A 70 -0.06 3.69 12.32
C ALA A 70 0.59 3.80 13.71
N SER A 71 1.03 2.68 14.28
CA SER A 71 1.74 2.63 15.57
C SER A 71 3.23 2.97 15.48
N GLY A 72 3.73 3.38 14.31
CA GLY A 72 5.15 3.70 14.10
C GLY A 72 6.04 2.50 13.81
N ALA A 73 5.48 1.32 13.53
CA ALA A 73 6.28 0.16 13.15
C ALA A 73 6.99 0.43 11.82
N TYR A 74 8.29 0.15 11.77
CA TYR A 74 9.07 0.27 10.55
C TYR A 74 8.67 -0.80 9.52
N PHE A 75 8.46 -0.39 8.27
CA PHE A 75 8.37 -1.25 7.09
C PHE A 75 9.36 -0.77 6.04
N SER A 76 9.91 -1.70 5.25
CA SER A 76 10.75 -1.30 4.12
C SER A 76 9.92 -0.50 3.10
N PRO A 77 10.52 0.50 2.40
CA PRO A 77 9.78 1.35 1.47
C PRO A 77 8.94 0.56 0.48
N ARG A 78 9.50 -0.49 -0.12
CA ARG A 78 8.78 -1.32 -1.08
C ARG A 78 7.59 -2.07 -0.46
N CYS A 79 7.68 -2.52 0.79
CA CYS A 79 6.54 -3.14 1.47
C CYS A 79 5.44 -2.11 1.74
N THR A 80 5.79 -0.91 2.20
CA THR A 80 4.84 0.18 2.43
C THR A 80 4.12 0.56 1.14
N ASN A 81 4.86 0.75 0.04
CA ASN A 81 4.28 1.05 -1.27
C ASN A 81 3.32 -0.05 -1.76
N LEU A 82 3.68 -1.34 -1.65
CA LEU A 82 2.78 -2.46 -2.02
C LEU A 82 1.52 -2.53 -1.15
N LEU A 83 1.66 -2.24 0.14
CA LEU A 83 0.54 -2.20 1.07
C LEU A 83 -0.45 -1.10 0.68
N PHE A 84 0.04 0.12 0.40
CA PHE A 84 -0.81 1.21 -0.09
C PHE A 84 -1.46 0.89 -1.45
N GLN A 85 -0.73 0.28 -2.39
CA GLN A 85 -1.32 -0.18 -3.66
C GLN A 85 -2.51 -1.13 -3.45
N TYR A 86 -2.39 -2.09 -2.52
CA TYR A 86 -3.50 -2.97 -2.15
C TYR A 86 -4.68 -2.19 -1.57
N MET A 87 -4.41 -1.28 -0.63
CA MET A 87 -5.46 -0.50 0.02
C MET A 87 -6.17 0.46 -0.95
N SER A 88 -5.45 1.09 -1.89
CA SER A 88 -6.04 1.90 -2.97
C SER A 88 -7.02 1.08 -3.80
N HIS A 89 -6.62 -0.13 -4.23
CA HIS A 89 -7.53 -0.99 -4.97
C HIS A 89 -8.76 -1.39 -4.12
N ALA A 90 -8.55 -1.69 -2.84
CA ALA A 90 -9.62 -2.07 -1.90
C ALA A 90 -10.70 -0.98 -1.75
N VAL A 91 -10.35 0.30 -1.84
CA VAL A 91 -11.32 1.41 -1.82
C VAL A 91 -12.34 1.31 -2.96
N THR A 92 -11.93 0.80 -4.12
CA THR A 92 -12.78 0.70 -5.31
C THR A 92 -13.76 -0.47 -5.25
N ILE A 93 -13.50 -1.47 -4.39
CA ILE A 93 -14.30 -2.68 -4.26
C ILE A 93 -15.37 -2.51 -3.17
N PRO A 94 -16.68 -2.55 -3.49
CA PRO A 94 -17.75 -2.25 -2.52
C PRO A 94 -17.75 -3.10 -1.25
N SER A 95 -17.50 -4.42 -1.38
CA SER A 95 -17.44 -5.34 -0.24
C SER A 95 -16.26 -5.03 0.69
N CYS A 96 -15.09 -4.70 0.13
CA CYS A 96 -13.92 -4.30 0.89
C CYS A 96 -14.15 -2.96 1.59
N TYR A 97 -14.69 -1.97 0.86
CA TYR A 97 -15.00 -0.66 1.43
C TYR A 97 -15.96 -0.77 2.62
N LYS A 98 -17.02 -1.58 2.49
CA LYS A 98 -17.97 -1.86 3.58
C LYS A 98 -17.32 -2.60 4.75
N ARG A 99 -16.41 -3.55 4.50
CA ARG A 99 -15.73 -4.34 5.54
C ARG A 99 -14.83 -3.47 6.42
N VAL A 100 -14.06 -2.56 5.83
CA VAL A 100 -13.18 -1.65 6.58
C VAL A 100 -13.98 -0.54 7.28
N GLY A 101 -15.03 -0.03 6.61
CA GLY A 101 -15.99 0.88 7.22
C GLY A 101 -15.33 2.16 7.80
N PRO A 102 -15.63 2.55 9.04
CA PRO A 102 -15.10 3.78 9.64
C PRO A 102 -13.57 3.83 9.76
N ALA A 103 -12.88 2.69 9.70
CA ALA A 103 -11.43 2.64 9.85
C ALA A 103 -10.69 3.30 8.67
N TRP A 104 -11.33 3.51 7.51
CA TRP A 104 -10.73 4.26 6.40
C TRP A 104 -10.21 5.63 6.82
N ASP A 105 -10.96 6.33 7.66
CA ASP A 105 -10.63 7.66 8.14
C ASP A 105 -9.39 7.61 9.05
N GLN A 106 -9.33 6.61 9.92
CA GLN A 106 -8.18 6.42 10.80
C GLN A 106 -6.92 6.10 9.98
N LEU A 107 -7.02 5.25 8.96
CA LEU A 107 -5.90 4.91 8.09
C LEU A 107 -5.40 6.12 7.29
N LEU A 108 -6.31 6.98 6.83
CA LEU A 108 -5.96 8.22 6.15
C LEU A 108 -5.18 9.17 7.08
N HIS A 109 -5.72 9.45 8.27
CA HIS A 109 -5.14 10.43 9.19
C HIS A 109 -3.87 9.94 9.88
N HIS A 110 -3.80 8.66 10.27
CA HIS A 110 -2.70 8.14 11.08
C HIS A 110 -1.62 7.42 10.27
N VAL A 111 -1.86 7.11 8.99
CA VAL A 111 -0.87 6.40 8.16
C VAL A 111 -0.52 7.18 6.90
N ALA A 112 -1.51 7.55 6.10
CA ALA A 112 -1.25 8.20 4.81
C ALA A 112 -0.70 9.62 4.98
N PHE A 113 -1.35 10.46 5.79
CA PHE A 113 -0.94 11.86 5.98
C PHE A 113 0.48 11.99 6.56
N PRO A 114 0.87 11.29 7.64
CA PRO A 114 2.23 11.39 8.15
C PRO A 114 3.28 10.92 7.14
N LEU A 115 2.96 9.93 6.30
CA LEU A 115 3.88 9.43 5.29
C LEU A 115 4.13 10.44 4.17
N MET A 116 3.09 11.18 3.74
CA MET A 116 3.20 12.21 2.71
C MET A 116 3.85 13.51 3.18
N ALA A 117 3.84 13.76 4.50
CA ALA A 117 4.37 14.98 5.06
C ALA A 117 5.87 15.14 4.74
N PHE A 118 6.28 16.40 4.58
CA PHE A 118 7.68 16.77 4.50
C PHE A 118 8.37 16.38 5.80
N ASN A 119 9.41 15.56 5.71
CA ASN A 119 10.09 14.96 6.85
C ASN A 119 11.57 15.38 6.90
N GLU A 120 12.29 14.89 7.90
CA GLU A 120 13.69 15.24 8.12
C GLU A 120 14.60 14.82 6.96
N GLU A 121 14.29 13.73 6.25
CA GLU A 121 15.06 13.27 5.11
C GLU A 121 14.86 14.18 3.90
N ASP A 122 13.64 14.66 3.67
CA ASP A 122 13.38 15.68 2.65
C ASP A 122 14.11 16.99 2.99
N ALA A 123 14.06 17.40 4.26
CA ALA A 123 14.74 18.60 4.75
C ALA A 123 16.27 18.51 4.62
N ARG A 124 16.82 17.30 4.80
CA ARG A 124 18.24 17.02 4.59
C ARG A 124 18.61 17.12 3.13
N LEU A 125 17.90 16.39 2.25
CA LEU A 125 18.17 16.39 0.82
C LEU A 125 18.01 17.79 0.21
N TRP A 126 16.97 18.54 0.61
CA TRP A 126 16.78 19.92 0.18
C TRP A 126 17.96 20.84 0.54
N ARG A 127 18.55 20.66 1.73
CA ARG A 127 19.70 21.47 2.18
C ARG A 127 21.02 21.04 1.54
N GLU A 128 21.23 19.74 1.37
CA GLU A 128 22.49 19.17 0.88
C GLU A 128 22.57 19.19 -0.67
N ASP A 129 21.48 18.84 -1.35
CA ASP A 129 21.37 18.78 -2.80
C ASP A 129 19.92 19.07 -3.28
N PRO A 130 19.54 20.36 -3.36
CA PRO A 130 18.19 20.74 -3.79
C PRO A 130 17.88 20.35 -5.24
N GLN A 131 18.91 20.21 -6.10
CA GLN A 131 18.70 19.79 -7.48
C GLN A 131 18.28 18.32 -7.53
N GLU A 132 18.92 17.45 -6.73
CA GLU A 132 18.50 16.06 -6.60
C GLU A 132 17.10 15.96 -5.99
N TYR A 133 16.77 16.75 -4.96
CA TYR A 133 15.40 16.80 -4.41
C TYR A 133 14.36 17.10 -5.50
N ILE A 134 14.61 18.12 -6.33
CA ILE A 134 13.72 18.49 -7.44
C ILE A 134 13.68 17.35 -8.46
N ARG A 135 14.83 16.79 -8.87
CA ARG A 135 14.92 15.70 -9.85
C ARG A 135 14.10 14.49 -9.42
N LYS A 136 14.22 14.06 -8.16
CA LYS A 136 13.43 12.95 -7.60
C LYS A 136 11.93 13.18 -7.67
N GLY A 137 11.49 14.43 -7.47
CA GLY A 137 10.09 14.82 -7.60
C GLY A 137 9.52 14.69 -9.01
N TYR A 138 10.36 14.57 -10.05
CA TYR A 138 9.95 14.37 -11.44
C TYR A 138 10.33 12.99 -12.00
N ASP A 139 10.91 12.11 -11.18
CA ASP A 139 11.35 10.78 -11.61
C ASP A 139 10.18 9.77 -11.55
N ILE A 140 9.60 9.50 -12.72
CA ILE A 140 8.46 8.57 -12.87
C ILE A 140 8.78 7.18 -12.31
N LEU A 141 10.03 6.70 -12.45
CA LEU A 141 10.40 5.38 -11.96
C LEU A 141 10.50 5.36 -10.43
N GLU A 142 10.99 6.44 -9.83
CA GLU A 142 11.01 6.61 -8.37
C GLU A 142 9.58 6.71 -7.82
N ASP A 143 8.70 7.42 -8.52
CA ASP A 143 7.27 7.55 -8.18
C ASP A 143 6.53 6.21 -8.15
N MET A 144 6.83 5.29 -9.08
CA MET A 144 6.19 3.97 -9.14
C MET A 144 6.40 3.14 -7.85
N TYR A 145 7.55 3.32 -7.20
CA TYR A 145 7.95 2.56 -6.01
C TYR A 145 7.93 3.40 -4.72
N SER A 146 7.67 4.70 -4.83
CA SER A 146 7.61 5.63 -3.72
C SER A 146 6.43 5.30 -2.77
N PRO A 147 6.69 5.14 -1.46
CA PRO A 147 5.64 5.05 -0.46
C PRO A 147 4.77 6.31 -0.40
N LYS A 148 5.38 7.49 -0.60
CA LYS A 148 4.67 8.78 -0.58
C LYS A 148 3.65 8.88 -1.70
N THR A 149 4.08 8.54 -2.92
CA THR A 149 3.21 8.57 -4.11
C THR A 149 2.08 7.55 -3.98
N ALA A 150 2.35 6.35 -3.46
CA ALA A 150 1.31 5.36 -3.20
C ALA A 150 0.30 5.82 -2.13
N ALA A 151 0.76 6.48 -1.06
CA ALA A 151 -0.14 7.06 -0.05
C ALA A 151 -0.98 8.22 -0.59
N ALA A 152 -0.41 9.05 -1.48
CA ALA A 152 -1.13 10.12 -2.16
C ALA A 152 -2.25 9.57 -3.05
N ASN A 153 -1.97 8.51 -3.83
CA ASN A 153 -2.98 7.83 -4.64
C ASN A 153 -4.08 7.22 -3.76
N PHE A 154 -3.73 6.56 -2.67
CA PHE A 154 -4.71 6.05 -1.69
C PHE A 154 -5.60 7.16 -1.13
N ALA A 155 -5.01 8.28 -0.72
CA ALA A 155 -5.76 9.41 -0.18
C ALA A 155 -6.71 10.01 -1.24
N HIS A 156 -6.22 10.15 -2.47
CA HIS A 156 -7.03 10.62 -3.60
C HIS A 156 -8.24 9.70 -3.85
N ASP A 157 -8.01 8.39 -3.97
CA ASP A 157 -9.06 7.41 -4.25
C ASP A 157 -10.10 7.36 -3.12
N LEU A 158 -9.64 7.38 -1.87
CA LEU A 158 -10.52 7.35 -0.71
C LEU A 158 -11.39 8.61 -0.61
N CYS A 159 -10.79 9.79 -0.81
CA CYS A 159 -11.52 11.06 -0.83
C CYS A 159 -12.51 11.12 -2.02
N GLY A 160 -12.12 10.61 -3.18
CA GLY A 160 -13.01 10.49 -4.33
C GLY A 160 -14.21 9.59 -4.04
N LYS A 161 -13.99 8.43 -3.43
CA LYS A 161 -15.05 7.47 -3.08
C LYS A 161 -16.06 8.01 -2.08
N LYS A 162 -15.64 8.85 -1.13
CA LYS A 162 -16.57 9.49 -0.16
C LYS A 162 -17.49 10.53 -0.78
N ARG A 163 -17.12 11.08 -1.95
CA ARG A 163 -17.92 12.09 -2.66
C ARG A 163 -18.96 11.48 -3.60
N SER A 164 -18.80 10.21 -3.98
CA SER A 164 -19.70 9.45 -4.87
C SER A 164 -20.78 8.70 -4.11
#